data_AF-A0A5M8PBJ9-F1
#
_entry.id   AF-A0A5M8PBJ9-F1
#
_cell.length_a   1.000
_cell.length_b   1.000
_cell.length_c   1.000
_cell.angle_alpha   90.00
_cell.angle_beta   90.00
_cell.angle_gamma   90.00
#
_symmetry.space_group_name_H-M   'P 1'
#
loop_
_entity.id
_entity.type
_entity.pdbx_description
1 polymer ?
#
loop_
_entity_poly.entity_id
_entity_poly.type
_entity_poly.pdbx_seq_one_letter_code
_entity_poly.pdbx_strand_id
1 'polypeptide(L)'
;MPAALDIAHNNILPWCASAGFAFGLSCFFTKRRKMAKIPDLTIMKSNHGKSFAFPDIIETIYDRKVIKFSNPSLLLQLKSAANNTISIINSLPGWTGRVNEFGNYVEIKFAEECLKLGLKYTSPKTTKGGIRATGYPDGFIDDAYPCYVEIKTYADGSENSSFRSFYFSPSASPKITQDASHLLVGFATTKTARLVSGKAHFTDMFLKQVKLKLEFQQNNKHIYNPAQLLQGQL
;
A
#
# COMPACT_ATOMS: atom_id res chain seq x y z
N MET A 1 -37.85 -63.71 7.96
CA MET A 1 -38.68 -64.07 6.80
C MET A 1 -37.99 -63.56 5.54
N PRO A 2 -37.94 -64.37 4.48
CA PRO A 2 -36.85 -64.38 3.50
C PRO A 2 -37.31 -64.05 2.07
N ALA A 3 -36.35 -63.91 1.15
CA ALA A 3 -36.34 -64.35 -0.26
C ALA A 3 -35.32 -63.47 -1.02
N ALA A 4 -34.15 -64.01 -1.43
CA ALA A 4 -33.95 -64.86 -2.62
C ALA A 4 -33.97 -64.02 -3.92
N LEU A 5 -33.11 -64.20 -4.93
CA LEU A 5 -32.30 -65.34 -5.34
C LEU A 5 -31.34 -64.85 -6.47
N ASP A 6 -30.15 -65.43 -6.57
CA ASP A 6 -29.48 -65.96 -7.79
C ASP A 6 -29.16 -65.07 -9.02
N ILE A 7 -28.13 -65.30 -9.85
CA ILE A 7 -27.15 -66.39 -10.09
C ILE A 7 -26.03 -65.75 -10.95
N ALA A 8 -24.74 -65.81 -10.58
CA ALA A 8 -23.69 -66.70 -11.11
C ALA A 8 -23.60 -66.79 -12.65
N HIS A 9 -22.47 -66.50 -13.30
CA HIS A 9 -21.34 -67.40 -13.58
C HIS A 9 -20.54 -66.71 -14.74
N ASN A 10 -19.24 -66.89 -15.01
CA ASN A 10 -18.20 -67.76 -14.47
C ASN A 10 -16.84 -67.35 -15.07
N ASN A 11 -15.78 -67.67 -14.31
CA ASN A 11 -14.46 -68.12 -14.75
C ASN A 11 -13.55 -67.09 -15.45
N ILE A 12 -12.25 -66.99 -15.16
CA ILE A 12 -11.25 -68.06 -14.95
C ILE A 12 -10.11 -67.54 -14.03
N LEU A 13 -9.71 -68.38 -13.06
CA LEU A 13 -8.53 -68.32 -12.16
C LEU A 13 -7.18 -68.59 -12.90
N PRO A 14 -5.97 -68.71 -12.29
CA PRO A 14 -5.39 -68.16 -11.05
C PRO A 14 -3.95 -67.58 -11.24
N TRP A 15 -3.42 -67.03 -10.13
CA TRP A 15 -2.01 -66.85 -9.71
C TRP A 15 -0.84 -67.38 -10.57
N CYS A 16 0.21 -66.56 -10.76
CA CYS A 16 1.51 -66.68 -10.06
C CYS A 16 2.62 -65.74 -10.59
N ALA A 17 3.53 -65.38 -9.68
CA ALA A 17 4.95 -65.06 -9.87
C ALA A 17 5.38 -63.64 -10.35
N SER A 18 5.83 -62.88 -9.34
CA SER A 18 7.03 -62.05 -9.26
C SER A 18 8.01 -62.05 -10.46
N ALA A 19 8.38 -60.84 -10.90
CA ALA A 19 9.75 -60.32 -11.07
C ALA A 19 9.83 -59.36 -12.27
N GLY A 20 10.41 -58.17 -12.06
CA GLY A 20 10.79 -57.30 -13.17
C GLY A 20 10.73 -55.83 -12.86
N PHE A 21 11.75 -55.33 -12.17
CA PHE A 21 12.13 -53.92 -12.15
C PHE A 21 12.13 -53.35 -13.58
N ALA A 22 11.33 -52.31 -13.83
CA ALA A 22 11.52 -51.42 -14.96
C ALA A 22 11.41 -49.98 -14.47
N PHE A 23 12.53 -49.28 -14.56
CA PHE A 23 12.71 -47.85 -14.31
C PHE A 23 11.66 -47.03 -15.08
N GLY A 24 10.59 -46.62 -14.40
CA GLY A 24 9.73 -45.55 -14.83
C GLY A 24 10.35 -44.22 -14.41
N LEU A 25 11.25 -43.66 -15.23
CA LEU A 25 11.63 -42.26 -15.13
C LEU A 25 10.38 -41.42 -15.44
N SER A 26 9.55 -41.18 -14.43
CA SER A 26 8.49 -40.19 -14.51
C SER A 26 9.18 -38.83 -14.55
N CYS A 27 9.43 -38.36 -15.77
CA CYS A 27 9.76 -36.98 -16.08
C CYS A 27 8.70 -36.06 -15.44
N PHE A 28 8.97 -35.57 -14.23
CA PHE A 28 8.31 -34.41 -13.67
C PHE A 28 8.72 -33.20 -14.50
N PHE A 29 8.05 -33.01 -15.65
CA PHE A 29 8.06 -31.75 -16.37
C PHE A 29 7.40 -30.70 -15.47
N THR A 30 8.21 -30.02 -14.66
CA THR A 30 7.78 -28.78 -14.04
C THR A 30 7.47 -27.81 -15.18
N LYS A 31 6.19 -27.58 -15.45
CA LYS A 31 5.73 -26.52 -16.36
C LYS A 31 6.31 -25.20 -15.82
N ARG A 32 7.47 -24.77 -16.33
CA ARG A 32 7.97 -23.41 -16.15
C ARG A 32 6.86 -22.50 -16.68
N ARG A 33 6.16 -21.81 -15.77
CA ARG A 33 5.23 -20.74 -16.16
C ARG A 33 6.01 -19.81 -17.08
N LYS A 34 5.45 -19.49 -18.26
CA LYS A 34 5.95 -18.40 -19.09
C LYS A 34 5.93 -17.14 -18.21
N MET A 35 7.10 -16.78 -17.67
CA MET A 35 7.25 -15.53 -16.96
C MET A 35 7.05 -14.41 -17.97
N ALA A 36 6.32 -13.37 -17.60
CA ALA A 36 6.32 -12.14 -18.39
C ALA A 36 7.79 -11.75 -18.66
N LYS A 37 8.11 -11.35 -19.89
CA LYS A 37 9.42 -10.75 -20.17
C LYS A 37 9.59 -9.61 -19.17
N ILE A 38 10.61 -9.72 -18.33
CA ILE A 38 10.88 -8.70 -17.34
C ILE A 38 11.15 -7.41 -18.14
N PRO A 39 10.51 -6.27 -17.82
CA PRO A 39 10.92 -4.98 -18.40
C PRO A 39 12.42 -4.82 -18.18
N ASP A 40 13.10 -4.04 -19.02
CA ASP A 40 14.55 -3.94 -19.01
C ASP A 40 15.07 -3.58 -17.61
N LEU A 41 15.47 -4.61 -16.85
CA LEU A 41 15.94 -4.52 -15.48
C LEU A 41 17.19 -3.65 -15.41
N THR A 42 17.91 -3.52 -16.52
CA THR A 42 19.08 -2.67 -16.66
C THR A 42 18.70 -1.20 -16.52
N ILE A 43 17.63 -0.78 -17.21
CA ILE A 43 17.10 0.59 -17.10
C ILE A 43 16.62 0.85 -15.67
N MET A 44 15.81 -0.05 -15.12
CA MET A 44 15.35 0.09 -13.74
C MET A 44 16.52 0.19 -12.76
N LYS A 45 17.47 -0.75 -12.82
CA LYS A 45 18.66 -0.78 -11.95
C LYS A 45 19.48 0.49 -12.07
N SER A 46 19.67 1.00 -13.29
CA SER A 46 20.41 2.25 -13.53
C SER A 46 19.74 3.49 -12.94
N ASN A 47 18.42 3.44 -12.74
CA ASN A 47 17.64 4.54 -12.17
C ASN A 47 17.42 4.40 -10.66
N HIS A 48 17.84 3.29 -10.06
CA HIS A 48 17.78 3.10 -8.61
C HIS A 48 18.58 4.20 -7.88
N GLY A 49 17.95 4.84 -6.89
CA GLY A 49 18.57 5.89 -6.09
C GLY A 49 18.63 7.26 -6.74
N LYS A 50 18.32 7.38 -8.05
CA LYS A 50 18.20 8.67 -8.72
C LYS A 50 16.97 9.43 -8.24
N SER A 51 17.10 10.75 -8.20
CA SER A 51 16.04 11.68 -7.85
C SER A 51 15.32 12.18 -9.09
N PHE A 52 14.01 12.32 -9.01
CA PHE A 52 13.15 12.87 -10.06
C PHE A 52 12.19 13.86 -9.43
N ALA A 53 11.73 14.85 -10.20
CA ALA A 53 10.67 15.73 -9.72
C ALA A 53 9.38 14.91 -9.54
N PHE A 54 8.68 15.15 -8.43
CA PHE A 54 7.43 14.47 -8.14
C PHE A 54 6.36 14.72 -9.22
N PRO A 55 6.16 15.96 -9.74
CA PRO A 55 5.26 16.21 -10.87
C PRO A 55 5.52 15.31 -12.06
N ASP A 56 6.78 15.21 -12.51
CA ASP A 56 7.16 14.41 -13.68
C ASP A 56 6.81 12.93 -13.48
N ILE A 57 6.94 12.41 -12.26
CA ILE A 57 6.59 11.02 -11.94
C ILE A 57 5.07 10.80 -12.05
N ILE A 58 4.27 11.70 -11.49
CA ILE A 58 2.80 11.57 -11.54
C ILE A 58 2.30 11.69 -12.98
N GLU A 59 2.84 12.64 -13.75
CA GLU A 59 2.51 12.82 -15.16
C GLU A 59 2.92 11.59 -15.98
N THR A 60 4.14 11.09 -15.79
CA THR A 60 4.63 9.90 -16.52
C THR A 60 3.82 8.63 -16.21
N ILE A 61 3.44 8.42 -14.95
CA ILE A 61 2.83 7.15 -14.52
C ILE A 61 1.30 7.16 -14.68
N TYR A 62 0.66 8.31 -14.47
CA TYR A 62 -0.81 8.41 -14.43
C TYR A 62 -1.41 9.37 -15.45
N ASP A 63 -0.60 10.06 -16.25
CA ASP A 63 -1.06 11.08 -17.21
C ASP A 63 -1.90 12.16 -16.52
N ARG A 64 -1.43 12.60 -15.34
CA ARG A 64 -2.04 13.65 -14.51
C ARG A 64 -1.03 14.69 -14.10
N LYS A 65 -1.47 15.94 -14.06
CA LYS A 65 -0.62 17.07 -13.68
C LYS A 65 -0.71 17.34 -12.19
N VAL A 66 0.45 17.46 -11.56
CA VAL A 66 0.58 18.06 -10.23
C VAL A 66 0.60 19.57 -10.40
N ILE A 67 -0.38 20.25 -9.84
CA ILE A 67 -0.51 21.70 -9.91
C ILE A 67 0.16 22.32 -8.68
N LYS A 68 0.93 23.39 -8.87
CA LYS A 68 1.53 24.14 -7.75
C LYS A 68 0.43 24.66 -6.84
N PHE A 69 0.57 24.42 -5.53
CA PHE A 69 -0.42 24.88 -4.57
C PHE A 69 -0.42 26.41 -4.47
N SER A 70 -1.61 27.02 -4.55
CA SER A 70 -1.75 28.48 -4.63
C SER A 70 -2.96 29.05 -3.89
N ASN A 71 -3.66 28.26 -3.06
CA ASN A 71 -4.88 28.68 -2.36
C ASN A 71 -4.62 28.98 -0.87
N PRO A 72 -4.44 30.26 -0.46
CA PRO A 72 -4.13 30.61 0.92
C PRO A 72 -5.29 30.35 1.89
N SER A 73 -6.53 30.50 1.43
CA SER A 73 -7.73 30.27 2.25
C SER A 73 -7.82 28.80 2.67
N LEU A 74 -7.65 27.89 1.69
CA LEU A 74 -7.60 26.46 1.95
C LEU A 74 -6.46 26.10 2.91
N LEU A 75 -5.28 26.71 2.73
CA LEU A 75 -4.15 26.48 3.64
C LEU A 75 -4.46 26.92 5.08
N LEU A 76 -5.16 28.04 5.28
CA LEU A 76 -5.58 28.48 6.61
C LEU A 76 -6.56 27.49 7.23
N GLN A 77 -7.55 27.00 6.48
CA GLN A 77 -8.50 26.01 6.97
C GLN A 77 -7.80 24.69 7.33
N LEU A 78 -6.86 24.23 6.51
CA LEU A 78 -6.08 23.02 6.79
C LEU A 78 -5.16 23.19 8.01
N LYS A 79 -4.57 24.36 8.21
CA LYS A 79 -3.80 24.68 9.43
C LYS A 79 -4.70 24.66 10.66
N SER A 80 -5.91 25.20 10.58
CA SER A 80 -6.89 25.11 11.67
C SER A 80 -7.26 23.65 11.97
N ALA A 81 -7.52 22.83 10.93
CA ALA A 81 -7.78 21.41 11.09
C ALA A 81 -6.62 20.67 11.77
N ALA A 82 -5.37 20.96 11.36
CA ALA A 82 -4.17 20.39 11.96
C ALA A 82 -4.02 20.79 13.44
N ASN A 83 -4.26 22.07 13.77
CA ASN A 83 -4.21 22.54 15.16
C ASN A 83 -5.25 21.84 16.04
N ASN A 84 -6.50 21.71 15.57
CA ASN A 84 -7.53 20.99 16.31
C ASN A 84 -7.16 19.50 16.48
N THR A 85 -6.61 18.89 15.43
CA THR A 85 -6.14 17.50 15.45
C THR A 85 -5.06 17.30 16.50
N ILE A 86 -4.09 18.21 16.57
CA ILE A 86 -3.04 18.24 17.59
C ILE A 86 -3.66 18.31 18.99
N SER A 87 -4.61 19.23 19.22
CA SER A 87 -5.28 19.37 20.51
C SER A 87 -6.00 18.09 20.94
N ILE A 88 -6.70 17.43 20.01
CA ILE A 88 -7.38 16.16 20.27
C ILE A 88 -6.37 15.06 20.64
N ILE A 89 -5.31 14.89 19.85
CA ILE A 89 -4.32 13.84 20.12
C ILE A 89 -3.60 14.10 21.45
N ASN A 90 -3.29 15.35 21.76
CA ASN A 90 -2.61 15.72 23.01
C ASN A 90 -3.50 15.63 24.25
N SER A 91 -4.82 15.50 24.08
CA SER A 91 -5.74 15.20 25.18
C SER A 91 -5.76 13.71 25.56
N LEU A 92 -5.13 12.84 24.77
CA LEU A 92 -5.01 11.42 25.08
C LEU A 92 -4.02 11.19 26.24
N PRO A 93 -4.22 10.14 27.06
CA PRO A 93 -3.25 9.76 28.11
C PRO A 93 -1.91 9.26 27.54
N GLY A 94 -1.79 9.13 26.22
CA GLY A 94 -0.64 8.57 25.50
C GLY A 94 -1.05 7.43 24.57
N TRP A 95 -0.25 7.19 23.53
CA TRP A 95 -0.54 6.12 22.56
C TRP A 95 0.33 4.88 22.78
N THR A 96 -0.31 3.73 23.04
CA THR A 96 0.36 2.46 23.32
C THR A 96 0.36 1.48 22.13
N GLY A 97 -0.44 1.74 21.10
CA GLY A 97 -0.52 0.92 19.87
C GLY A 97 0.70 1.07 18.97
N ARG A 98 0.72 0.38 17.83
CA ARG A 98 1.84 0.47 16.87
C ARG A 98 1.95 1.86 16.25
N VAL A 99 3.14 2.20 15.76
CA VAL A 99 3.40 3.49 15.09
C VAL A 99 2.50 3.69 13.87
N ASN A 100 2.28 2.63 13.07
CA ASN A 100 1.40 2.72 11.91
C ASN A 100 -0.06 2.92 12.31
N GLU A 101 -0.50 2.33 13.41
CA GLU A 101 -1.86 2.52 13.94
C GLU A 101 -2.05 3.95 14.46
N PHE A 102 -1.00 4.54 15.04
CA PHE A 102 -1.00 5.95 15.42
C PHE A 102 -1.16 6.86 14.20
N GLY A 103 -0.41 6.61 13.13
CA GLY A 103 -0.53 7.36 11.87
C GLY A 103 -1.96 7.34 11.33
N ASN A 104 -2.58 6.17 11.25
CA ASN A 104 -3.97 6.02 10.83
C ASN A 104 -4.94 6.78 11.75
N TYR A 105 -4.69 6.78 13.06
CA TYR A 105 -5.51 7.54 14.00
C TYR A 105 -5.40 9.05 13.75
N VAL A 106 -4.20 9.58 13.51
CA VAL A 106 -3.98 10.99 13.14
C VAL A 106 -4.71 11.35 11.85
N GLU A 107 -4.62 10.49 10.83
CA GLU A 107 -5.33 10.66 9.55
C GLU A 107 -6.85 10.80 9.75
N ILE A 108 -7.46 9.89 10.51
CA ILE A 108 -8.89 9.93 10.80
C ILE A 108 -9.28 11.23 11.52
N LYS A 109 -8.51 11.63 12.54
CA LYS A 109 -8.80 12.87 13.27
C LYS A 109 -8.62 14.12 12.42
N PHE A 110 -7.62 14.15 11.56
CA PHE A 110 -7.46 15.24 10.61
C PHE A 110 -8.64 15.35 9.63
N ALA A 111 -9.11 14.22 9.09
CA ALA A 111 -10.28 14.19 8.22
C ALA A 111 -11.55 14.68 8.92
N GLU A 112 -11.80 14.23 10.16
CA GLU A 112 -12.91 14.70 10.99
C GLU A 112 -12.87 16.22 11.19
N GLU A 113 -11.70 16.79 11.49
CA GLU A 113 -11.54 18.23 11.69
C GLU A 113 -11.70 19.03 10.39
N CYS A 114 -11.23 18.51 9.26
CA CYS A 114 -11.49 19.13 7.96
C CYS A 114 -13.00 19.24 7.69
N LEU A 115 -13.75 18.16 7.94
CA LEU A 115 -15.20 18.13 7.74
C LEU A 115 -15.92 19.12 8.67
N LYS A 116 -15.52 19.23 9.94
CA LYS A 116 -16.09 20.20 10.90
C LYS A 116 -15.88 21.65 10.47
N LEU A 117 -14.78 21.94 9.78
CA LEU A 117 -14.47 23.26 9.21
C LEU A 117 -15.14 23.50 7.85
N GLY A 118 -16.00 22.59 7.39
CA GLY A 118 -16.76 22.71 6.15
C GLY A 118 -15.96 22.37 4.89
N LEU A 119 -14.76 21.81 5.01
CA LEU A 119 -14.02 21.33 3.85
C LEU A 119 -14.69 20.08 3.28
N LYS A 120 -14.78 19.99 1.95
CA LYS A 120 -15.24 18.81 1.22
C LYS A 120 -14.15 17.74 1.16
N TYR A 121 -13.70 17.30 2.34
CA TYR A 121 -12.66 16.29 2.49
C TYR A 121 -13.24 14.89 2.35
N THR A 122 -12.67 14.08 1.47
CA THR A 122 -13.14 12.71 1.19
C THR A 122 -11.95 11.78 1.00
N SER A 123 -12.17 10.47 1.14
CA SER A 123 -11.19 9.49 0.67
C SER A 123 -11.14 9.49 -0.86
N PRO A 124 -9.95 9.56 -1.49
CA PRO A 124 -9.84 9.53 -2.93
C PRO A 124 -10.45 8.25 -3.52
N LYS A 125 -11.28 8.42 -4.55
CA LYS A 125 -11.80 7.29 -5.32
C LYS A 125 -10.73 6.80 -6.28
N THR A 126 -10.68 5.49 -6.48
CA THR A 126 -9.83 4.94 -7.54
C THR A 126 -10.43 5.20 -8.91
N THR A 127 -9.64 5.04 -9.97
CA THR A 127 -10.12 5.06 -11.37
C THR A 127 -11.27 4.08 -11.64
N LYS A 128 -11.44 3.04 -10.80
CA LYS A 128 -12.55 2.08 -10.88
C LYS A 128 -13.76 2.45 -10.01
N GLY A 129 -13.76 3.66 -9.44
CA GLY A 129 -14.82 4.17 -8.56
C GLY A 129 -14.81 3.60 -7.13
N GLY A 130 -14.04 2.54 -6.86
CA GLY A 130 -13.91 1.97 -5.51
C GLY A 130 -13.03 2.82 -4.60
N ILE A 131 -13.35 2.84 -3.30
CA ILE A 131 -12.50 3.42 -2.25
C ILE A 131 -11.50 2.35 -1.79
N ARG A 132 -10.23 2.72 -1.65
CA ARG A 132 -9.20 1.86 -1.06
C ARG A 132 -8.61 2.56 0.15
N ALA A 133 -8.54 1.85 1.27
CA ALA A 133 -7.87 2.38 2.47
C ALA A 133 -6.38 2.61 2.23
N THR A 134 -5.72 1.75 1.44
CA THR A 134 -4.27 1.80 1.24
C THR A 134 -3.85 2.54 -0.03
N GLY A 135 -2.63 3.09 0.03
CA GLY A 135 -1.95 3.73 -1.09
C GLY A 135 -2.18 5.23 -1.14
N TYR A 136 -1.27 5.92 -1.81
CA TYR A 136 -1.26 7.37 -1.96
C TYR A 136 -2.38 7.86 -2.90
N PRO A 137 -3.07 8.97 -2.59
CA PRO A 137 -3.02 9.75 -1.34
C PRO A 137 -4.07 9.28 -0.30
N ASP A 138 -3.97 9.81 0.91
CA ASP A 138 -4.92 9.55 2.01
C ASP A 138 -6.26 10.28 1.84
N GLY A 139 -6.20 11.55 1.43
CA GLY A 139 -7.34 12.46 1.32
C GLY A 139 -7.46 13.19 0.00
N PHE A 140 -8.68 13.66 -0.28
CA PHE A 140 -8.99 14.50 -1.42
C PHE A 140 -9.99 15.60 -1.03
N ILE A 141 -9.67 16.84 -1.38
CA ILE A 141 -10.54 18.00 -1.20
C ILE A 141 -11.16 18.34 -2.54
N ASP A 142 -12.47 18.16 -2.62
CA ASP A 142 -13.25 18.41 -3.82
C ASP A 142 -13.79 19.85 -3.83
N ASP A 143 -12.97 20.77 -4.34
CA ASP A 143 -13.32 22.18 -4.46
C ASP A 143 -12.90 22.71 -5.85
N ALA A 144 -13.19 23.98 -6.15
CA ALA A 144 -12.80 24.62 -7.41
C ALA A 144 -11.29 24.48 -7.72
N TYR A 145 -10.47 24.39 -6.67
CA TYR A 145 -9.05 24.08 -6.75
C TYR A 145 -8.77 22.76 -6.03
N PRO A 146 -8.89 21.61 -6.73
CA PRO A 146 -8.77 20.30 -6.11
C PRO A 146 -7.39 20.09 -5.48
N CYS A 147 -7.37 19.39 -4.35
CA CYS A 147 -6.14 19.12 -3.60
C CYS A 147 -6.15 17.69 -3.06
N TYR A 148 -5.13 16.90 -3.41
CA TYR A 148 -4.81 15.67 -2.70
C TYR A 148 -4.03 15.97 -1.44
N VAL A 149 -4.32 15.23 -0.38
CA VAL A 149 -3.70 15.40 0.93
C VAL A 149 -3.11 14.06 1.38
N GLU A 150 -1.83 14.08 1.73
CA GLU A 150 -1.13 12.96 2.35
C GLU A 150 -0.86 13.30 3.81
N ILE A 151 -1.20 12.40 4.73
CA ILE A 151 -0.97 12.57 6.15
C ILE A 151 0.21 11.72 6.58
N LYS A 152 1.07 12.33 7.40
CA LYS A 152 2.26 11.67 7.88
C LYS A 152 2.53 12.00 9.33
N THR A 153 3.00 11.02 10.09
CA THR A 153 3.66 11.25 11.38
C THR A 153 5.17 11.05 11.26
N TYR A 154 5.92 11.83 12.01
CA TYR A 154 7.38 11.73 12.05
C TYR A 154 7.90 12.15 13.43
N ALA A 155 9.08 11.68 13.84
CA ALA A 155 9.63 12.03 15.15
C ALA A 155 10.13 13.48 15.18
N ASP A 156 9.74 14.27 16.20
CA ASP A 156 10.27 15.62 16.36
C ASP A 156 11.81 15.61 16.47
N GLY A 157 12.46 16.48 15.70
CA GLY A 157 13.92 16.51 15.53
C GLY A 157 14.45 15.60 14.40
N SER A 158 13.59 14.84 13.71
CA SER A 158 13.99 14.01 12.57
C SER A 158 13.75 14.65 11.20
N GLU A 159 13.44 15.95 11.14
CA GLU A 159 13.12 16.68 9.90
C GLU A 159 14.26 16.62 8.88
N ASN A 160 15.50 16.66 9.38
CA ASN A 160 16.72 16.61 8.56
C ASN A 160 17.25 15.19 8.36
N SER A 161 16.48 14.16 8.72
CA SER A 161 16.90 12.77 8.56
C SER A 161 16.94 12.36 7.08
N SER A 162 17.93 11.52 6.74
CA SER A 162 18.02 10.89 5.42
C SER A 162 17.18 9.61 5.29
N PHE A 163 16.52 9.17 6.37
CA PHE A 163 15.65 8.00 6.33
C PHE A 163 14.42 8.26 5.44
N ARG A 164 14.00 7.23 4.70
CA ARG A 164 12.81 7.30 3.86
C ARG A 164 11.59 7.56 4.72
N SER A 165 10.97 8.70 4.48
CA SER A 165 9.77 9.11 5.17
C SER A 165 8.54 8.95 4.25
N PHE A 166 8.62 9.34 2.99
CA PHE A 166 7.53 9.25 2.01
C PHE A 166 7.65 8.00 1.13
N TYR A 167 6.53 7.34 0.88
CA TYR A 167 6.44 6.15 0.04
C TYR A 167 5.33 6.31 -1.00
N PHE A 168 5.68 6.13 -2.27
CA PHE A 168 4.74 6.13 -3.37
C PHE A 168 4.94 4.86 -4.19
N SER A 169 3.89 4.04 -4.27
CA SER A 169 3.89 2.79 -5.05
C SER A 169 2.87 2.92 -6.18
N PRO A 170 3.31 2.91 -7.45
CA PRO A 170 2.41 2.94 -8.59
C PRO A 170 1.35 1.84 -8.54
N SER A 171 0.10 2.19 -8.84
CA SER A 171 -1.02 1.25 -8.85
C SER A 171 -1.69 1.21 -10.21
N ALA A 172 -2.13 0.02 -10.65
CA ALA A 172 -2.94 -0.13 -11.85
C ALA A 172 -4.34 0.49 -11.73
N SER A 173 -4.79 0.78 -10.50
CA SER A 173 -6.04 1.49 -10.22
C SER A 173 -5.74 2.64 -9.25
N PRO A 174 -5.11 3.72 -9.73
CA PRO A 174 -4.62 4.79 -8.87
C PRO A 174 -5.77 5.58 -8.26
N LYS A 175 -5.47 6.22 -7.13
CA LYS A 175 -6.33 7.20 -6.45
C LYS A 175 -6.17 8.63 -7.01
N ILE A 176 -5.11 8.88 -7.78
CA ILE A 176 -4.89 10.14 -8.49
C ILE A 176 -5.64 10.05 -9.82
N THR A 177 -6.81 10.69 -9.90
CA THR A 177 -7.73 10.56 -11.05
C THR A 177 -7.90 11.83 -11.85
N GLN A 178 -7.39 12.96 -11.36
CA GLN A 178 -7.50 14.27 -12.00
C GLN A 178 -6.32 15.15 -11.62
N ASP A 179 -6.10 16.19 -12.43
CA ASP A 179 -5.09 17.21 -12.20
C ASP A 179 -5.46 18.00 -10.94
N ALA A 180 -4.51 18.15 -10.03
CA ALA A 180 -4.75 18.75 -8.73
C ALA A 180 -3.45 19.17 -8.07
N SER A 181 -3.55 19.99 -7.02
CA SER A 181 -2.44 20.20 -6.10
C SER A 181 -2.24 19.01 -5.17
N HIS A 182 -1.03 18.84 -4.64
CA HIS A 182 -0.68 17.74 -3.75
C HIS A 182 0.04 18.28 -2.51
N LEU A 183 -0.61 18.18 -1.35
CA LEU A 183 -0.05 18.59 -0.07
C LEU A 183 0.30 17.38 0.79
N LEU A 184 1.48 17.40 1.41
CA LEU A 184 1.82 16.51 2.51
C LEU A 184 1.73 17.28 3.83
N VAL A 185 0.98 16.74 4.79
CA VAL A 185 0.83 17.25 6.15
C VAL A 185 1.57 16.34 7.11
N GLY A 186 2.70 16.83 7.63
CA GLY A 186 3.54 16.10 8.57
C GLY A 186 3.30 16.53 10.01
N PHE A 187 2.81 15.64 10.86
CA PHE A 187 2.64 15.83 12.30
C PHE A 187 3.87 15.33 13.06
N ALA A 188 4.51 16.22 13.82
CA ALA A 188 5.69 15.91 14.61
C ALA A 188 5.30 15.18 15.89
N THR A 189 5.91 14.05 16.20
CA THR A 189 5.54 13.21 17.35
C THR A 189 6.61 13.19 18.42
N THR A 190 6.19 13.17 19.68
CA THR A 190 7.08 13.00 20.84
C THR A 190 7.55 11.56 20.98
N LYS A 191 8.79 11.35 21.44
CA LYS A 191 9.39 10.01 21.55
C LYS A 191 8.80 9.15 22.67
N THR A 192 8.32 9.77 23.75
CA THR A 192 7.97 9.08 25.01
C THR A 192 6.52 8.66 25.10
N ALA A 193 5.58 9.50 24.65
CA ALA A 193 4.14 9.24 24.76
C ALA A 193 3.43 9.09 23.40
N ARG A 194 4.18 9.22 22.29
CA ARG A 194 3.63 9.26 20.92
C ARG A 194 2.45 10.23 20.81
N LEU A 195 2.61 11.40 21.44
CA LEU A 195 1.73 12.56 21.28
C LEU A 195 2.25 13.41 20.12
N VAL A 196 1.51 14.43 19.70
CA VAL A 196 2.00 15.38 18.70
C VAL A 196 2.68 16.55 19.40
N SER A 197 3.92 16.90 19.04
CA SER A 197 4.73 17.93 19.72
C SER A 197 4.27 19.37 19.47
N GLY A 198 3.03 19.55 19.02
CA GLY A 198 2.45 20.86 18.69
C GLY A 198 2.80 21.38 17.30
N LYS A 199 3.54 20.62 16.50
CA LYS A 199 4.00 21.06 15.17
C LYS A 199 3.35 20.24 14.06
N ALA A 200 2.86 20.95 13.04
CA ALA A 200 2.47 20.39 11.76
C ALA A 200 3.16 21.17 10.63
N HIS A 201 3.71 20.44 9.64
CA HIS A 201 4.31 21.03 8.45
C HIS A 201 3.49 20.72 7.21
N PHE A 202 3.25 21.75 6.40
CA PHE A 202 2.60 21.66 5.11
C PHE A 202 3.66 21.73 4.02
N THR A 203 3.67 20.72 3.16
CA THR A 203 4.63 20.58 2.08
C THR A 203 3.91 20.52 0.76
N ASP A 204 4.20 21.45 -0.14
CA ASP A 204 3.78 21.35 -1.54
C ASP A 204 4.65 20.33 -2.27
N MET A 205 4.05 19.24 -2.70
CA MET A 205 4.73 18.15 -3.41
C MET A 205 5.13 18.55 -4.83
N PHE A 206 4.56 19.63 -5.40
CA PHE A 206 5.02 20.19 -6.68
C PHE A 206 6.51 20.55 -6.66
N LEU A 207 7.02 20.98 -5.50
CA LEU A 207 8.41 21.42 -5.33
C LEU A 207 9.37 20.31 -4.92
N LYS A 208 8.90 19.05 -4.84
CA LYS A 208 9.68 17.95 -4.26
C LYS A 208 10.33 17.06 -5.31
N GLN A 209 11.53 16.62 -4.95
CA GLN A 209 12.20 15.52 -5.62
C GLN A 209 12.03 14.25 -4.78
N VAL A 210 11.82 13.11 -5.45
CA VAL A 210 11.72 11.80 -4.81
C VAL A 210 12.67 10.82 -5.48
N LYS A 211 13.16 9.85 -4.71
CA LYS A 211 14.11 8.84 -5.19
C LYS A 211 13.41 7.54 -5.59
N LEU A 212 13.77 6.98 -6.73
CA LEU A 212 13.29 5.65 -7.11
C LEU A 212 13.98 4.58 -6.27
N LYS A 213 13.20 3.84 -5.50
CA LYS A 213 13.64 2.60 -4.85
C LYS A 213 13.04 1.41 -5.59
N LEU A 214 13.89 0.46 -5.97
CA LEU A 214 13.43 -0.82 -6.52
C LEU A 214 13.35 -1.83 -5.39
N GLU A 215 12.24 -2.54 -5.32
CA GLU A 215 12.06 -3.63 -4.37
C GLU A 215 11.24 -4.74 -5.00
N PHE A 216 11.57 -5.99 -4.63
CA PHE A 216 10.77 -7.16 -4.96
C PHE A 216 9.82 -7.41 -3.79
N GLN A 217 8.56 -7.70 -4.09
CA GLN A 217 7.53 -7.94 -3.09
C GLN A 217 6.83 -9.29 -3.33
N GLN A 218 6.36 -9.91 -2.25
CA GLN A 218 5.54 -11.12 -2.29
C GLN A 218 4.55 -11.13 -1.12
N ASN A 219 3.39 -11.79 -1.30
CA ASN A 219 2.39 -11.91 -0.24
C ASN A 219 2.48 -13.24 0.53
N ASN A 220 1.88 -13.28 1.72
CA ASN A 220 1.89 -14.46 2.59
C ASN A 220 1.32 -15.70 1.91
N LYS A 221 0.27 -15.57 1.08
CA LYS A 221 -0.33 -16.69 0.37
C LYS A 221 0.68 -17.39 -0.57
N HIS A 222 1.55 -16.63 -1.20
CA HIS A 222 2.60 -17.18 -2.06
C HIS A 222 3.78 -17.73 -1.26
N ILE A 223 4.23 -17.01 -0.22
CA ILE A 223 5.37 -17.44 0.60
C ILE A 223 5.07 -18.75 1.33
N TYR A 224 3.86 -18.90 1.86
CA TYR A 224 3.44 -20.06 2.66
C TYR A 224 2.62 -21.08 1.86
N ASN A 225 2.80 -21.14 0.54
CA ASN A 225 2.13 -22.14 -0.28
C ASN A 225 2.57 -23.55 0.16
N PRO A 226 1.66 -24.43 0.65
CA PRO A 226 2.02 -25.74 1.19
C PRO A 226 2.82 -26.61 0.22
N ALA A 227 2.61 -26.47 -1.10
CA ALA A 227 3.35 -27.22 -2.12
C ALA A 227 4.83 -26.83 -2.24
N GLN A 228 5.26 -25.75 -1.59
CA GLN A 228 6.61 -25.19 -1.63
C GLN A 228 7.25 -25.12 -0.25
N LEU A 229 6.52 -25.49 0.80
CA LEU A 229 7.05 -25.56 2.16
C LEU A 229 7.92 -26.81 2.31
N LEU A 230 9.02 -26.68 3.03
CA LEU A 230 9.82 -27.81 3.46
C LEU A 230 9.00 -28.66 4.45
N GLN A 231 9.13 -29.98 4.38
CA GLN A 231 8.42 -30.88 5.28
C GLN A 231 9.02 -30.85 6.70
N GLY A 232 8.15 -30.95 7.70
CA GLY A 232 8.47 -30.85 9.12
C GLY A 232 7.86 -29.60 9.74
N GLN A 233 6.93 -29.78 10.68
CA GLN A 233 6.52 -28.73 11.62
C GLN A 233 7.30 -28.94 12.91
N LEU A 234 7.70 -27.83 13.56
CA LEU A 234 8.19 -27.84 14.94
C LEU A 234 7.03 -28.06 15.91
#